data_AF-A0A7S1PSY4-F1
#
_entry.id   AF-A0A7S1PSY4-F1
#
_cell.length_a   1.000
_cell.length_b   1.000
_cell.length_c   1.000
_cell.angle_alpha   90.00
_cell.angle_beta   90.00
_cell.angle_gamma   90.00
#
_symmetry.space_group_name_H-M   'P 1'
#
loop_
_entity.id
_entity.type
_entity.pdbx_description
1 polymer ?
#
loop_
_entity_poly.entity_id
_entity_poly.type
_entity_poly.pdbx_seq_one_letter_code
_entity_poly.pdbx_strand_id
1 'polypeptide(L)'
;SFCTLLHLRAHITLAMTSQAQRAAIALGCCVVALFATDVSGKVVDAPLHTRTCPKNEQLAQTAAEITVSGCRSITDFPATGADDFTPCCSAVAACYQVCGATKSECDKLAKSCAKNLCRGSHEKKGRCDAGEQAFLRSPMLRRATFEAVQNSTCECIRAEAIGKRYVEHIRPIVERAVGTKRAKTARQEVGKVEQAFVKEPTESLAALGRRQLLATLRSHLKGVRDPTAAEAAKAAKERDRKRRKAAEDDGEDYGEEFDL
;
A
#
# COMPACT_ATOMS: atom_id res chain seq x y z
N SER A 1 -57.12 -15.61 17.93
CA SER A 1 -56.89 -16.61 16.88
C SER A 1 -55.43 -17.02 16.81
N PHE A 2 -55.19 -18.26 17.25
CA PHE A 2 -54.10 -19.19 16.91
C PHE A 2 -52.63 -18.73 17.00
N CYS A 3 -52.14 -18.72 18.25
CA CYS A 3 -50.82 -19.27 18.58
C CYS A 3 -50.96 -20.79 18.71
N THR A 4 -50.22 -21.55 17.91
CA THR A 4 -50.08 -23.00 18.09
C THR A 4 -48.64 -23.44 17.93
N LEU A 5 -48.14 -24.05 19.01
CA LEU A 5 -47.36 -25.29 19.04
C LEU A 5 -46.01 -25.33 18.31
N LEU A 6 -44.93 -25.36 19.10
CA LEU A 6 -44.02 -26.50 19.02
C LEU A 6 -43.37 -26.78 20.38
N HIS A 7 -43.82 -27.88 20.99
CA HIS A 7 -43.17 -28.55 22.11
C HIS A 7 -41.96 -29.33 21.59
N LEU A 8 -40.79 -29.15 22.19
CA LEU A 8 -39.83 -30.24 22.31
C LEU A 8 -39.27 -30.27 23.73
N ARG A 9 -39.75 -31.27 24.48
CA ARG A 9 -39.23 -31.70 25.77
C ARG A 9 -37.90 -32.42 25.51
N ALA A 10 -36.80 -31.87 26.03
CA ALA A 10 -35.62 -32.64 26.35
C ALA A 10 -35.36 -32.49 27.86
N HIS A 11 -35.78 -33.49 28.61
CA HIS A 11 -35.32 -33.71 29.98
C HIS A 11 -33.87 -34.17 29.90
N ILE A 12 -32.93 -33.30 30.27
CA ILE A 12 -31.59 -33.71 30.68
C ILE A 12 -31.38 -33.23 32.11
N THR A 13 -31.20 -34.22 32.96
CA THR A 13 -31.03 -34.18 34.40
C THR A 13 -29.87 -33.28 34.81
N LEU A 14 -30.15 -32.33 35.70
CA LEU A 14 -29.16 -31.54 36.43
C LEU A 14 -28.39 -32.45 37.40
N ALA A 15 -27.07 -32.54 37.21
CA ALA A 15 -26.13 -32.94 38.25
C ALA A 15 -25.21 -31.75 38.54
N MET A 16 -25.07 -31.45 39.83
CA MET A 16 -24.47 -30.26 40.40
C MET A 16 -23.00 -30.08 40.01
N THR A 17 -22.57 -28.84 39.80
CA THR A 17 -21.38 -28.26 40.46
C THR A 17 -21.16 -26.80 40.03
N SER A 18 -20.68 -26.00 40.98
CA SER A 18 -19.98 -24.72 40.80
C SER A 18 -20.80 -23.44 40.55
N GLN A 19 -20.85 -22.63 41.61
CA GLN A 19 -21.46 -21.30 41.75
C GLN A 19 -20.65 -20.19 41.03
N ALA A 20 -19.84 -20.51 40.02
CA ALA A 20 -18.87 -19.58 39.41
C ALA A 20 -19.17 -19.16 37.96
N GLN A 21 -20.30 -19.55 37.36
CA GLN A 21 -20.57 -19.29 35.93
C GLN A 21 -21.90 -18.57 35.60
N ARG A 22 -22.50 -17.86 36.55
CA ARG A 22 -23.76 -17.11 36.31
C ARG A 22 -23.61 -15.65 35.87
N ALA A 23 -22.43 -15.23 35.41
CA ALA A 23 -22.19 -13.87 34.91
C ALA A 23 -21.93 -13.76 33.39
N ALA A 24 -21.99 -14.84 32.62
CA ALA A 24 -21.60 -14.83 31.20
C ALA A 24 -22.71 -15.26 30.21
N ILE A 25 -23.98 -15.29 30.65
CA ILE A 25 -25.13 -15.57 29.77
C ILE A 25 -26.09 -14.36 29.83
N ALA A 26 -25.55 -13.19 29.55
CA ALA A 26 -26.30 -11.96 29.26
C ALA A 26 -25.64 -11.14 28.12
N LEU A 27 -24.80 -11.80 27.31
CA LEU A 27 -24.06 -11.21 26.17
C LEU A 27 -24.39 -11.89 24.83
N GLY A 28 -25.46 -12.68 24.78
CA GLY A 28 -25.84 -13.47 23.61
C GLY A 28 -27.17 -13.04 23.01
N CYS A 29 -27.29 -11.80 22.51
CA CYS A 29 -28.35 -11.38 21.57
C CYS A 29 -28.14 -9.99 20.91
N CYS A 30 -26.89 -9.52 20.75
CA CYS A 30 -26.58 -8.29 19.97
C CYS A 30 -25.49 -8.54 18.91
N VAL A 31 -25.60 -9.63 18.14
CA VAL A 31 -24.71 -9.89 16.98
C VAL A 31 -25.52 -9.96 15.69
N VAL A 32 -26.37 -8.96 15.47
CA VAL A 32 -26.91 -8.66 14.13
C VAL A 32 -26.82 -7.14 13.95
N ALA A 33 -26.06 -6.73 12.93
CA ALA A 33 -25.77 -5.36 12.50
C ALA A 33 -24.69 -4.57 13.27
N LEU A 34 -23.46 -5.11 13.35
CA LEU A 34 -22.26 -4.28 13.40
C LEU A 34 -21.97 -3.75 11.98
N PHE A 35 -22.68 -2.70 11.59
CA PHE A 35 -22.07 -1.71 10.70
C PHE A 35 -20.92 -1.08 11.48
N ALA A 36 -19.70 -1.22 10.97
CA ALA A 36 -18.53 -0.56 11.51
C ALA A 36 -18.66 0.96 11.28
N THR A 37 -19.33 1.66 12.19
CA THR A 37 -19.22 3.11 12.32
C THR A 37 -18.07 3.40 13.27
N ASP A 38 -16.97 3.94 12.74
CA ASP A 38 -15.93 4.60 13.52
C ASP A 38 -16.56 5.76 14.32
N VAL A 39 -16.14 5.89 15.59
CA VAL A 39 -16.64 6.87 16.58
C VAL A 39 -16.43 8.34 16.14
N SER A 40 -15.76 8.60 15.02
CA SER A 40 -15.49 9.95 14.52
C SER A 40 -16.58 10.57 13.64
N GLY A 41 -17.75 9.93 13.43
CA GLY A 41 -18.85 10.49 12.64
C GLY A 41 -18.49 10.82 11.17
N LYS A 42 -17.37 10.26 10.68
CA LYS A 42 -17.00 10.35 9.28
C LYS A 42 -17.77 9.27 8.53
N VAL A 43 -18.50 9.68 7.51
CA VAL A 43 -19.03 8.79 6.48
C VAL A 43 -17.86 7.94 6.00
N VAL A 44 -17.79 6.70 6.48
CA VAL A 44 -16.87 5.71 5.95
C VAL A 44 -17.45 5.40 4.59
N ASP A 45 -16.80 5.90 3.53
CA ASP A 45 -17.16 5.52 2.16
C ASP A 45 -17.40 4.02 2.14
N ALA A 46 -18.64 3.61 1.88
CA ALA A 46 -18.99 2.20 1.76
C ALA A 46 -17.96 1.55 0.82
N PRO A 47 -17.41 0.36 1.15
CA PRO A 47 -16.40 -0.29 0.32
C PRO A 47 -16.91 -0.34 -1.11
N LEU A 48 -16.32 0.55 -1.91
CA LEU A 48 -16.77 0.89 -3.24
C LEU A 48 -16.69 -0.40 -4.05
N HIS A 49 -17.84 -0.87 -4.53
CA HIS A 49 -18.07 -2.27 -4.93
C HIS A 49 -16.90 -2.81 -5.77
N THR A 50 -16.06 -3.61 -5.11
CA THR A 50 -15.19 -4.55 -5.82
C THR A 50 -16.12 -5.41 -6.67
N ARG A 51 -15.93 -5.38 -7.98
CA ARG A 51 -16.61 -6.24 -8.95
C ARG A 51 -16.84 -7.62 -8.32
N THR A 52 -18.11 -7.99 -8.12
CA THR A 52 -18.47 -9.26 -7.50
C THR A 52 -18.40 -10.35 -8.55
N CYS A 53 -17.66 -11.42 -8.26
CA CYS A 53 -17.60 -12.58 -9.13
C CYS A 53 -18.77 -13.53 -8.88
N PRO A 54 -19.16 -14.33 -9.90
CA PRO A 54 -20.07 -15.46 -9.73
C PRO A 54 -19.60 -16.42 -8.63
N LYS A 55 -20.51 -17.28 -8.17
CA LYS A 55 -20.20 -18.30 -7.17
C LYS A 55 -19.10 -19.23 -7.70
N ASN A 56 -18.11 -19.53 -6.84
CA ASN A 56 -16.90 -20.32 -7.14
C ASN A 56 -15.86 -19.62 -8.04
N GLU A 57 -16.06 -18.34 -8.34
CA GLU A 57 -15.07 -17.52 -9.03
C GLU A 57 -14.51 -16.43 -8.11
N GLN A 58 -13.30 -16.00 -8.41
CA GLN A 58 -12.60 -14.97 -7.68
C GLN A 58 -11.92 -14.00 -8.65
N LEU A 59 -11.81 -12.75 -8.20
CA LEU A 59 -11.23 -11.69 -8.99
C LEU A 59 -9.70 -11.87 -9.05
N ALA A 60 -9.14 -12.00 -10.24
CA ALA A 60 -7.71 -12.16 -10.47
C ALA A 60 -7.22 -11.26 -11.60
N GLN A 61 -5.91 -11.02 -11.63
CA GLN A 61 -5.30 -10.26 -12.71
C GLN A 61 -5.44 -10.99 -14.04
N THR A 62 -5.86 -10.25 -15.05
CA THR A 62 -5.79 -10.65 -16.46
C THR A 62 -4.32 -10.70 -16.91
N ALA A 63 -4.07 -11.41 -18.00
CA ALA A 63 -2.78 -11.36 -18.69
C ALA A 63 -2.58 -10.06 -19.51
N ALA A 64 -3.49 -9.10 -19.41
CA ALA A 64 -3.40 -7.84 -20.13
C ALA A 64 -2.12 -7.09 -19.74
N GLU A 65 -1.61 -6.29 -20.67
CA GLU A 65 -0.35 -5.59 -20.48
C GLU A 65 -0.44 -4.63 -19.29
N ILE A 66 0.36 -4.94 -18.27
CA ILE A 66 0.51 -4.16 -17.04
C ILE A 66 1.05 -2.77 -17.38
N THR A 67 0.17 -1.78 -17.50
CA THR A 67 0.56 -0.42 -17.85
C THR A 67 0.85 0.38 -16.58
N VAL A 68 2.10 0.36 -16.13
CA VAL A 68 2.58 1.26 -15.06
C VAL A 68 3.14 2.53 -15.72
N SER A 69 2.26 3.33 -16.31
CA SER A 69 2.63 4.49 -17.14
C SER A 69 2.84 5.78 -16.34
N GLY A 70 3.48 5.72 -15.17
CA GLY A 70 3.89 6.89 -14.37
C GLY A 70 2.79 7.96 -14.20
N CYS A 71 3.17 9.24 -14.05
CA CYS A 71 2.22 10.36 -14.08
C CYS A 71 1.88 10.81 -15.51
N ARG A 72 2.39 10.13 -16.54
CA ARG A 72 2.45 10.64 -17.94
C ARG A 72 1.08 10.74 -18.62
N SER A 73 0.08 10.02 -18.12
CA SER A 73 -1.32 10.13 -18.55
C SER A 73 -2.04 11.36 -17.98
N ILE A 74 -1.39 12.11 -17.09
CA ILE A 74 -1.89 13.38 -16.56
C ILE A 74 -1.23 14.49 -17.38
N THR A 75 -1.83 14.83 -18.52
CA THR A 75 -1.37 15.89 -19.45
C THR A 75 -1.21 17.26 -18.77
N ASP A 76 -1.81 17.46 -17.60
CA ASP A 76 -1.82 18.72 -16.87
C ASP A 76 -1.11 18.66 -15.50
N PHE A 77 -0.31 17.61 -15.22
CA PHE A 77 0.54 17.64 -14.04
C PHE A 77 1.82 18.38 -14.40
N PRO A 78 2.03 19.62 -13.93
CA PRO A 78 3.32 20.26 -14.11
C PRO A 78 4.36 19.42 -13.37
N ALA A 79 5.10 18.60 -14.11
CA ALA A 79 6.34 17.98 -13.67
C ALA A 79 7.42 19.02 -13.31
N THR A 80 7.07 20.32 -13.31
CA THR A 80 7.88 21.48 -12.95
C THR A 80 7.80 21.83 -11.46
N GLY A 81 7.02 21.11 -10.66
CA GLY A 81 7.22 21.05 -9.22
C GLY A 81 8.63 20.52 -8.91
N ALA A 82 9.28 21.02 -7.86
CA ALA A 82 10.68 20.68 -7.57
C ALA A 82 10.92 19.19 -7.24
N ASP A 83 9.87 18.40 -7.10
CA ASP A 83 9.93 17.01 -6.66
C ASP A 83 9.22 16.09 -7.67
N ASP A 84 9.88 15.00 -8.04
CA ASP A 84 9.36 14.02 -9.00
C ASP A 84 8.38 13.04 -8.33
N PHE A 85 7.07 13.25 -8.55
CA PHE A 85 6.00 12.37 -8.07
C PHE A 85 5.83 11.09 -8.90
N THR A 86 6.62 10.87 -9.96
CA THR A 86 6.55 9.66 -10.81
C THR A 86 6.57 8.35 -10.01
N PRO A 87 7.40 8.17 -8.97
CA PRO A 87 7.37 6.96 -8.15
C PRO A 87 6.03 6.75 -7.43
N CYS A 88 5.39 7.84 -6.99
CA CYS A 88 4.07 7.79 -6.36
C CYS A 88 2.98 7.44 -7.36
N CYS A 89 3.01 8.02 -8.57
CA CYS A 89 2.09 7.64 -9.65
C CYS A 89 2.24 6.16 -10.01
N SER A 90 3.47 5.68 -10.23
CA SER A 90 3.73 4.28 -10.55
C SER A 90 3.20 3.32 -9.47
N ALA A 91 3.36 3.66 -8.19
CA ALA A 91 2.84 2.83 -7.11
C ALA A 91 1.32 2.84 -7.01
N VAL A 92 0.66 3.97 -7.29
CA VAL A 92 -0.81 4.04 -7.35
C VAL A 92 -1.35 3.27 -8.55
N ALA A 93 -0.74 3.43 -9.72
CA ALA A 93 -1.11 2.67 -10.92
C ALA A 93 -1.00 1.17 -10.65
N ALA A 94 0.11 0.73 -10.04
CA ALA A 94 0.29 -0.65 -9.63
C ALA A 94 -0.80 -1.10 -8.63
N CYS A 95 -1.12 -0.27 -7.64
CA CYS A 95 -2.20 -0.55 -6.69
C CYS A 95 -3.56 -0.71 -7.37
N TYR A 96 -3.88 0.12 -8.36
CA TYR A 96 -5.12 0.05 -9.12
C TYR A 96 -5.23 -1.23 -9.96
N GLN A 97 -4.11 -1.87 -10.28
CA GLN A 97 -4.06 -3.16 -10.98
C GLN A 97 -4.11 -4.37 -10.02
N VAL A 98 -4.12 -4.11 -8.71
CA VAL A 98 -4.28 -5.17 -7.71
C VAL A 98 -5.75 -5.54 -7.59
N CYS A 99 -6.13 -6.70 -8.11
CA CYS A 99 -7.51 -7.15 -8.08
C CYS A 99 -8.01 -7.35 -6.65
N GLY A 100 -9.16 -6.74 -6.36
CA GLY A 100 -9.77 -6.73 -5.03
C GLY A 100 -9.09 -5.78 -4.03
N ALA A 101 -8.15 -4.94 -4.46
CA ALA A 101 -7.77 -3.76 -3.67
C ALA A 101 -8.94 -2.77 -3.65
N THR A 102 -9.07 -2.04 -2.55
CA THR A 102 -10.05 -0.95 -2.46
C THR A 102 -9.43 0.37 -2.90
N LYS A 103 -10.25 1.27 -3.46
CA LYS A 103 -9.81 2.63 -3.77
C LYS A 103 -9.18 3.31 -2.55
N SER A 104 -9.79 3.16 -1.37
CA SER A 104 -9.30 3.73 -0.11
C SER A 104 -7.89 3.25 0.24
N GLU A 105 -7.56 1.97 0.00
CA GLU A 105 -6.20 1.45 0.22
C GLU A 105 -5.18 2.09 -0.70
N CYS A 106 -5.54 2.29 -1.97
CA CYS A 106 -4.67 2.92 -2.96
C CYS A 106 -4.55 4.43 -2.76
N ASP A 107 -5.60 5.11 -2.32
CA ASP A 107 -5.55 6.54 -1.96
C ASP A 107 -4.67 6.76 -0.71
N LYS A 108 -4.75 5.87 0.28
CA LYS A 108 -3.86 5.88 1.45
C LYS A 108 -2.40 5.67 1.03
N LEU A 109 -2.15 4.79 0.06
CA LEU A 109 -0.82 4.59 -0.53
C LEU A 109 -0.32 5.87 -1.20
N ALA A 110 -1.16 6.49 -2.05
CA ALA A 110 -0.87 7.74 -2.74
C ALA A 110 -0.48 8.86 -1.75
N LYS A 111 -1.33 9.08 -0.75
CA LYS A 111 -1.14 10.10 0.30
C LYS A 111 0.12 9.87 1.13
N SER A 112 0.37 8.62 1.50
CA SER A 112 1.59 8.28 2.24
C SER A 112 2.84 8.55 1.39
N CYS A 113 2.82 8.16 0.11
CA CYS A 113 3.93 8.39 -0.80
C CYS A 113 4.25 9.87 -0.97
N ALA A 114 3.24 10.66 -1.35
CA ALA A 114 3.39 12.09 -1.60
C ALA A 114 3.92 12.84 -0.37
N LYS A 115 3.37 12.53 0.82
CA LYS A 115 3.85 13.10 2.09
C LYS A 115 5.30 12.74 2.40
N ASN A 116 5.68 11.48 2.20
CA ASN A 116 7.04 11.04 2.49
C ASN A 116 8.06 11.68 1.55
N LEU A 117 7.65 11.87 0.29
CA LEU A 117 8.45 12.58 -0.71
C LEU A 117 8.70 14.03 -0.26
N CYS A 118 7.65 14.75 0.18
CA CYS A 118 7.77 16.13 0.64
C CYS A 118 8.41 16.34 2.01
N ARG A 119 8.43 15.32 2.89
CA ARG A 119 9.10 15.42 4.21
C ARG A 119 10.61 15.68 4.09
N GLY A 120 11.25 15.31 2.98
CA GLY A 120 12.68 15.52 2.76
C GLY A 120 13.05 16.93 2.29
N SER A 121 12.09 17.72 1.81
CA SER A 121 12.34 18.92 1.00
C SER A 121 12.28 20.21 1.83
N HIS A 122 13.11 20.33 2.89
CA HIS A 122 13.07 21.46 3.84
C HIS A 122 13.19 22.85 3.19
N GLU A 123 14.05 23.02 2.18
CA GLU A 123 14.25 24.31 1.49
C GLU A 123 13.10 24.67 0.52
N LYS A 124 12.29 23.69 0.11
CA LYS A 124 11.24 23.85 -0.91
C LYS A 124 9.86 23.41 -0.40
N LYS A 125 9.67 23.36 0.91
CA LYS A 125 8.50 22.77 1.56
C LYS A 125 7.18 23.30 1.00
N GLY A 126 7.03 24.63 0.86
CA GLY A 126 5.82 25.23 0.30
C GLY A 126 5.54 24.83 -1.15
N ARG A 127 6.59 24.61 -1.96
CA ARG A 127 6.46 24.13 -3.34
C ARG A 127 6.11 22.64 -3.39
N CYS A 128 6.71 21.83 -2.51
CA CYS A 128 6.37 20.41 -2.43
C CYS A 128 4.94 20.21 -1.91
N ASP A 129 4.52 20.96 -0.89
CA ASP A 129 3.15 20.89 -0.35
C ASP A 129 2.12 21.22 -1.44
N ALA A 130 2.38 22.24 -2.28
CA ALA A 130 1.55 22.53 -3.45
C ALA A 130 1.54 21.38 -4.47
N GLY A 131 2.69 20.76 -4.72
CA GLY A 131 2.82 19.56 -5.56
C GLY A 131 2.07 18.35 -4.99
N GLU A 132 2.16 18.09 -3.68
CA GLU A 132 1.39 17.05 -2.99
C GLU A 132 -0.11 17.28 -3.20
N GLN A 133 -0.59 18.50 -2.98
CA GLN A 133 -2.01 18.84 -3.14
C GLN A 133 -2.47 18.66 -4.59
N ALA A 134 -1.66 19.09 -5.55
CA ALA A 134 -1.95 18.85 -6.96
C ALA A 134 -2.02 17.35 -7.24
N PHE A 135 -1.05 16.56 -6.76
CA PHE A 135 -0.98 15.12 -6.99
C PHE A 135 -2.22 14.43 -6.42
N LEU A 136 -2.63 14.79 -5.21
CA LEU A 136 -3.82 14.23 -4.56
C LEU A 136 -5.14 14.62 -5.24
N ARG A 137 -5.15 15.71 -6.02
CA ARG A 137 -6.29 16.16 -6.83
C ARG A 137 -6.22 15.69 -8.28
N SER A 138 -5.18 14.94 -8.64
CA SER A 138 -4.98 14.42 -9.98
C SER A 138 -6.19 13.63 -10.48
N PRO A 139 -6.56 13.76 -11.77
CA PRO A 139 -7.54 12.89 -12.41
C PRO A 139 -7.26 11.39 -12.20
N MET A 140 -5.98 11.00 -12.05
CA MET A 140 -5.57 9.61 -11.81
C MET A 140 -6.17 9.02 -10.52
N LEU A 141 -6.37 9.84 -9.48
CA LEU A 141 -6.92 9.38 -8.19
C LEU A 141 -8.46 9.45 -8.15
N ARG A 142 -9.10 9.72 -9.29
CA ARG A 142 -10.56 9.72 -9.39
C ARG A 142 -11.09 8.29 -9.35
N ARG A 143 -12.31 8.19 -8.81
CA ARG A 143 -13.07 6.93 -8.75
C ARG A 143 -13.21 6.27 -10.13
N ALA A 144 -13.57 7.04 -11.16
CA ALA A 144 -13.75 6.52 -12.51
C ALA A 144 -12.48 5.86 -13.07
N THR A 145 -11.30 6.42 -12.76
CA THR A 145 -10.01 5.82 -13.17
C THR A 145 -9.74 4.51 -12.44
N PHE A 146 -9.99 4.46 -11.13
CA PHE A 146 -9.86 3.23 -10.36
C PHE A 146 -10.77 2.11 -10.91
N GLU A 147 -12.04 2.42 -11.15
CA GLU A 147 -13.01 1.46 -11.70
C GLU A 147 -12.62 1.01 -13.12
N ALA A 148 -12.19 1.92 -13.99
CA ALA A 148 -11.74 1.60 -15.34
C ALA A 148 -10.51 0.68 -15.35
N VAL A 149 -9.54 0.91 -14.47
CA VAL A 149 -8.36 0.04 -14.35
C VAL A 149 -8.77 -1.32 -13.79
N GLN A 150 -9.51 -1.38 -12.67
CA GLN A 150 -9.99 -2.67 -12.13
C GLN A 150 -10.79 -3.48 -13.16
N ASN A 151 -11.65 -2.82 -13.95
CA ASN A 151 -12.45 -3.51 -14.97
C ASN A 151 -11.62 -4.04 -16.14
N SER A 152 -10.54 -3.35 -16.52
CA SER A 152 -9.69 -3.76 -17.64
C SER A 152 -8.59 -4.75 -17.23
N THR A 153 -8.11 -4.68 -15.99
CA THR A 153 -7.00 -5.53 -15.51
C THR A 153 -7.45 -6.73 -14.70
N CYS A 154 -8.70 -6.80 -14.27
CA CYS A 154 -9.22 -7.89 -13.46
C CYS A 154 -10.34 -8.66 -14.16
N GLU A 155 -10.32 -9.96 -14.00
CA GLU A 155 -11.34 -10.89 -14.48
C GLU A 155 -11.73 -11.86 -13.38
N CYS A 156 -12.91 -12.48 -13.50
CA CYS A 156 -13.32 -13.55 -12.63
C CYS A 156 -12.80 -14.87 -13.19
N ILE A 157 -12.06 -15.62 -12.38
CA ILE A 157 -11.56 -16.95 -12.70
C ILE A 157 -11.98 -17.93 -11.63
N ARG A 158 -11.94 -19.23 -11.96
CA ARG A 158 -12.21 -20.26 -10.96
C ARG A 158 -11.20 -20.21 -9.81
N ALA A 159 -11.68 -20.44 -8.60
CA ALA A 159 -10.89 -20.34 -7.38
C ALA A 159 -9.62 -21.22 -7.42
N GLU A 160 -9.66 -22.38 -8.07
CA GLU A 160 -8.52 -23.30 -8.16
C GLU A 160 -7.38 -22.73 -9.02
N ALA A 161 -7.68 -21.80 -9.93
CA ALA A 161 -6.69 -21.17 -10.80
C ALA A 161 -6.06 -19.90 -10.17
N ILE A 162 -6.58 -19.41 -9.03
CA ILE A 162 -6.18 -18.10 -8.51
C ILE A 162 -4.73 -18.04 -8.08
N GLY A 163 -4.23 -19.07 -7.40
CA GLY A 163 -2.85 -19.09 -6.91
C GLY A 163 -1.86 -18.93 -8.07
N LYS A 164 -2.02 -19.74 -9.13
CA LYS A 164 -1.18 -19.67 -10.33
C LYS A 164 -1.29 -18.31 -11.02
N ARG A 165 -2.51 -17.80 -11.21
CA ARG A 165 -2.75 -16.51 -11.87
C ARG A 165 -2.10 -15.35 -11.12
N TYR A 166 -2.22 -15.37 -9.80
CA TYR A 166 -1.67 -14.34 -8.92
C TYR A 166 -0.15 -14.29 -9.06
N VAL A 167 0.53 -15.44 -8.98
CA VAL A 167 1.99 -15.54 -9.12
C VAL A 167 2.48 -15.04 -10.48
N GLU A 168 1.84 -15.47 -11.57
CA GLU A 168 2.24 -15.13 -12.94
C GLU A 168 2.20 -13.62 -13.19
N HIS A 169 1.20 -12.91 -12.65
CA HIS A 169 0.94 -11.52 -13.03
C HIS A 169 1.42 -10.49 -12.02
N ILE A 170 1.57 -10.84 -10.74
CA ILE A 170 1.97 -9.84 -9.74
C ILE A 170 3.44 -9.52 -9.74
N ARG A 171 4.28 -10.52 -9.97
CA ARG A 171 5.72 -10.30 -10.07
C ARG A 171 6.06 -9.17 -11.05
N PRO A 172 5.58 -9.19 -12.32
CA PRO A 172 5.85 -8.09 -13.24
C PRO A 172 5.24 -6.74 -12.82
N ILE A 173 4.07 -6.72 -12.14
CA ILE A 173 3.48 -5.48 -11.60
C ILE A 173 4.42 -4.84 -10.59
N VAL A 174 4.90 -5.60 -9.61
CA VAL A 174 5.77 -5.08 -8.56
C VAL A 174 7.09 -4.61 -9.16
N GLU A 175 7.71 -5.44 -10.00
CA GLU A 175 9.01 -5.11 -10.61
C GLU A 175 8.97 -3.80 -11.41
N ARG A 176 7.90 -3.59 -12.19
CA ARG A 176 7.69 -2.32 -12.92
C ARG A 176 7.44 -1.15 -11.98
N ALA A 177 6.65 -1.35 -10.93
CA ALA A 177 6.29 -0.30 -9.98
C ALA A 177 7.49 0.20 -9.15
N VAL A 178 8.39 -0.69 -8.74
CA VAL A 178 9.54 -0.36 -7.87
C VAL A 178 10.80 0.04 -8.64
N GLY A 179 10.84 -0.24 -9.94
CA GLY A 179 11.99 0.01 -10.81
C GLY A 179 13.17 -0.96 -10.59
N THR A 180 14.12 -0.92 -11.53
CA THR A 180 15.23 -1.89 -11.62
C THR A 180 16.12 -1.92 -10.37
N LYS A 181 16.38 -0.76 -9.74
CA LYS A 181 17.24 -0.65 -8.55
C LYS A 181 16.72 -1.42 -7.34
N ARG A 182 15.40 -1.67 -7.26
CA ARG A 182 14.74 -2.33 -6.13
C ARG A 182 14.06 -3.65 -6.50
N ALA A 183 14.21 -4.09 -7.74
CA ALA A 183 13.64 -5.33 -8.26
C ALA A 183 14.10 -6.57 -7.46
N LYS A 184 15.34 -6.61 -6.96
CA LYS A 184 15.85 -7.75 -6.18
C LYS A 184 15.09 -7.98 -4.87
N THR A 185 14.84 -6.91 -4.12
CA THR A 185 14.06 -6.97 -2.86
C THR A 185 12.60 -7.29 -3.13
N ALA A 186 12.01 -6.68 -4.16
CA ALA A 186 10.66 -7.00 -4.59
C ALA A 186 10.50 -8.48 -4.98
N ARG A 187 11.46 -9.04 -5.73
CA ARG A 187 11.47 -10.47 -6.09
C ARG A 187 11.52 -11.38 -4.87
N GLN A 188 12.31 -11.03 -3.85
CA GLN A 188 12.38 -11.82 -2.62
C GLN A 188 11.05 -11.82 -1.86
N GLU A 189 10.39 -10.67 -1.76
CA GLU A 189 9.09 -10.57 -1.08
C GLU A 189 7.98 -11.27 -1.87
N VAL A 190 7.96 -11.14 -3.20
CA VAL A 190 7.02 -11.87 -4.06
C VAL A 190 7.29 -13.38 -3.98
N GLY A 191 8.54 -13.82 -3.98
CA GLY A 191 8.90 -15.23 -3.86
C GLY A 191 8.41 -15.89 -2.56
N LYS A 192 8.36 -15.15 -1.44
CA LYS A 192 7.75 -15.65 -0.19
C LYS A 192 6.26 -15.91 -0.34
N VAL A 193 5.57 -15.01 -1.05
CA VAL A 193 4.14 -15.13 -1.34
C VAL A 193 3.89 -16.31 -2.28
N GLU A 194 4.70 -16.46 -3.32
CA GLU A 194 4.61 -17.60 -4.25
C GLU A 194 4.79 -18.95 -3.54
N GLN A 195 5.77 -19.06 -2.64
CA GLN A 195 6.00 -20.28 -1.86
C GLN A 195 4.82 -20.60 -0.94
N ALA A 196 4.11 -19.59 -0.43
CA ALA A 196 2.90 -19.80 0.35
C ALA A 196 1.77 -20.35 -0.55
N PHE A 197 1.61 -19.83 -1.76
CA PHE A 197 0.59 -20.29 -2.73
C PHE A 197 0.78 -21.73 -3.22
N VAL A 198 2.04 -22.20 -3.35
CA VAL A 198 2.32 -23.58 -3.74
C VAL A 198 1.86 -24.58 -2.68
N LYS A 199 1.89 -24.19 -1.40
CA LYS A 199 1.51 -25.09 -0.30
C LYS A 199 0.00 -25.28 -0.17
N GLU A 200 -0.78 -24.21 -0.28
CA GLU A 200 -2.26 -24.26 -0.21
C GLU A 200 -2.90 -23.13 -1.03
N PRO A 201 -3.62 -23.42 -2.14
CA PRO A 201 -4.33 -22.40 -2.89
C PRO A 201 -5.72 -22.15 -2.29
N THR A 202 -5.79 -21.35 -1.22
CA THR A 202 -7.07 -20.96 -0.61
C THR A 202 -7.39 -19.48 -0.82
N GLU A 203 -8.67 -19.11 -0.69
CA GLU A 203 -9.14 -17.72 -0.71
C GLU A 203 -8.41 -16.84 0.32
N SER A 204 -8.04 -17.43 1.46
CA SER A 204 -7.25 -16.77 2.49
C SER A 204 -5.86 -16.34 1.97
N LEU A 205 -5.27 -17.09 1.05
CA LEU A 205 -3.99 -16.75 0.44
C LEU A 205 -4.09 -15.69 -0.65
N ALA A 206 -5.17 -15.63 -1.43
CA ALA A 206 -5.38 -14.51 -2.36
C ALA A 206 -5.45 -13.18 -1.61
N ALA A 207 -6.18 -13.16 -0.49
CA ALA A 207 -6.22 -12.01 0.41
C ALA A 207 -4.86 -11.71 1.07
N LEU A 208 -4.12 -12.75 1.48
CA LEU A 208 -2.78 -12.61 2.06
C LEU A 208 -1.79 -12.04 1.04
N GLY A 209 -1.77 -12.60 -0.16
CA GLY A 209 -0.96 -12.13 -1.27
C GLY A 209 -1.25 -10.66 -1.54
N ARG A 210 -2.53 -10.26 -1.58
CA ARG A 210 -2.93 -8.85 -1.78
C ARG A 210 -2.37 -7.96 -0.68
N ARG A 211 -2.54 -8.37 0.58
CA ARG A 211 -2.02 -7.63 1.74
C ARG A 211 -0.50 -7.48 1.66
N GLN A 212 0.20 -8.55 1.32
CA GLN A 212 1.65 -8.56 1.25
C GLN A 212 2.17 -7.72 0.08
N LEU A 213 1.49 -7.77 -1.07
CA LEU A 213 1.77 -6.90 -2.21
C LEU A 213 1.63 -5.42 -1.85
N LEU A 214 0.50 -5.04 -1.25
CA LEU A 214 0.27 -3.67 -0.80
C LEU A 214 1.29 -3.26 0.28
N ALA A 215 1.69 -4.18 1.15
CA ALA A 215 2.75 -3.94 2.13
C ALA A 215 4.11 -3.71 1.46
N THR A 216 4.46 -4.50 0.44
CA THR A 216 5.68 -4.35 -0.35
C THR A 216 5.71 -3.00 -1.06
N LEU A 217 4.61 -2.62 -1.74
CA LEU A 217 4.49 -1.29 -2.35
C LEU A 217 4.67 -0.18 -1.30
N ARG A 218 4.00 -0.25 -0.15
CA ARG A 218 4.16 0.73 0.94
C ARG A 218 5.60 0.80 1.45
N SER A 219 6.24 -0.35 1.66
CA SER A 219 7.61 -0.43 2.16
C SER A 219 8.58 0.23 1.19
N HIS A 220 8.43 -0.04 -0.11
CA HIS A 220 9.26 0.59 -1.14
C HIS A 220 9.07 2.11 -1.18
N LEU A 221 7.84 2.60 -0.99
CA LEU A 221 7.58 4.04 -0.98
C LEU A 221 8.17 4.76 0.25
N LYS A 222 8.34 4.10 1.39
CA LYS A 222 9.02 4.71 2.57
C LYS A 222 10.46 5.12 2.27
N GLY A 223 11.11 4.45 1.32
CA GLY A 223 12.49 4.74 0.92
C GLY A 223 12.61 5.68 -0.26
N VAL A 224 11.51 6.14 -0.87
CA VAL A 224 11.56 7.14 -1.94
C VAL A 224 11.74 8.50 -1.27
N ARG A 225 12.97 9.02 -1.32
CA ARG A 225 13.28 10.42 -0.98
C ARG A 225 13.44 11.18 -2.28
N ASP A 226 13.19 12.49 -2.24
CA ASP A 226 13.50 13.39 -3.34
C ASP A 226 14.95 13.14 -3.83
N PRO A 227 15.15 12.68 -5.08
CA PRO A 227 16.48 12.44 -5.63
C PRO A 227 17.31 13.72 -5.59
N THR A 228 16.68 14.89 -5.74
CA THR A 228 17.33 16.20 -5.65
C THR A 228 17.85 16.47 -4.25
N ALA A 229 17.07 16.19 -3.19
CA ALA A 229 17.53 16.26 -1.81
C ALA A 229 18.65 15.26 -1.50
N ALA A 230 18.60 14.05 -2.07
CA ALA A 230 19.65 13.05 -1.89
C ALA A 230 20.97 13.45 -2.58
N GLU A 231 20.89 14.02 -3.77
CA GLU A 231 22.03 14.56 -4.52
C GLU A 231 22.57 15.83 -3.87
N ALA A 232 21.70 16.74 -3.41
CA ALA A 232 22.08 17.92 -2.65
C ALA A 232 22.77 17.54 -1.32
N ALA A 233 22.28 16.54 -0.60
CA ALA A 233 22.92 16.04 0.62
C ALA A 233 24.30 15.41 0.33
N LYS A 234 24.45 14.69 -0.79
CA LYS A 234 25.76 14.19 -1.24
C LYS A 234 26.70 15.33 -1.60
N ALA A 235 26.22 16.32 -2.34
CA ALA A 235 27.00 17.50 -2.73
C ALA A 235 27.43 18.33 -1.50
N ALA A 236 26.55 18.48 -0.50
CA ALA A 236 26.86 19.15 0.76
C ALA A 236 27.93 18.40 1.56
N LYS A 237 27.82 17.06 1.68
CA LYS A 237 28.85 16.23 2.32
C LYS A 237 30.19 16.31 1.59
N GLU A 238 30.17 16.32 0.27
CA GLU A 238 31.39 16.46 -0.54
C GLU A 238 32.04 17.83 -0.36
N ARG A 239 31.24 18.91 -0.28
CA ARG A 239 31.74 20.25 0.03
C ARG A 239 32.34 20.35 1.45
N ASP A 240 31.69 19.76 2.45
CA ASP A 240 32.21 19.73 3.83
C ASP A 240 33.53 18.95 3.91
N ARG A 241 33.60 17.80 3.23
CA ARG A 241 34.85 17.00 3.13
C ARG A 241 35.98 17.79 2.47
N LYS A 242 35.71 18.54 1.41
CA LYS A 242 36.71 19.40 0.75
C LYS A 242 37.18 20.54 1.66
N ARG A 243 36.27 21.16 2.43
CA ARG A 243 36.63 22.21 3.41
C ARG A 243 37.52 21.70 4.53
N ARG A 244 37.23 20.52 5.08
CA ARG A 244 38.06 19.91 6.14
C ARG A 244 39.47 19.61 5.67
N LYS A 245 39.62 19.07 4.45
CA LYS A 245 40.94 18.82 3.86
C LYS A 245 41.74 20.09 3.63
N ALA A 246 41.11 21.15 3.10
CA ALA A 246 41.80 22.43 2.91
C ALA A 246 42.29 23.02 4.25
N ALA A 247 41.50 22.91 5.32
CA ALA A 247 41.89 23.40 6.64
C ALA A 247 43.02 22.57 7.31
N GLU A 248 43.21 21.31 6.90
CA GLU A 248 44.33 20.47 7.34
C GLU A 248 45.62 20.83 6.59
N ASP A 249 45.53 21.11 5.29
CA ASP A 249 46.68 21.49 4.45
C ASP A 249 47.23 22.90 4.78
N ASP A 250 46.39 23.83 5.26
CA ASP A 250 46.81 25.20 5.63
C ASP A 250 47.44 25.29 7.05
N GLY A 251 47.56 24.17 7.77
CA GLY A 251 47.97 24.11 9.18
C GLY A 251 49.46 23.87 9.46
N GLU A 252 50.31 23.71 8.44
CA GLU A 252 51.72 23.33 8.60
C GLU A 252 52.69 24.39 8.02
N ASP A 253 52.75 25.61 8.56
CA ASP A 253 53.99 26.43 8.40
C ASP A 253 54.06 27.67 9.31
N TYR A 254 54.23 27.49 10.63
CA TYR A 254 54.77 28.56 11.49
C TYR A 254 55.58 27.95 12.63
N GLY A 255 56.74 27.39 12.26
CA GLY A 255 57.78 26.95 13.18
C GLY A 255 59.09 27.70 12.94
N GLU A 256 59.05 29.04 12.86
CA GLU A 256 60.28 29.85 12.90
C GLU A 256 60.76 30.00 14.35
N GLU A 257 61.72 29.13 14.68
CA GLU A 257 62.98 29.40 15.37
C GLU A 257 63.17 30.85 15.87
N PHE A 258 62.95 31.07 17.16
CA PHE A 258 63.43 32.28 17.86
C PHE A 258 64.70 31.91 18.63
N ASP A 259 65.85 32.16 18.01
CA ASP A 259 67.16 32.16 18.67
C ASP A 259 67.35 33.48 19.46
N LEU A 260 67.74 33.36 20.72
CA LEU A 260 68.34 34.43 21.55
C LEU A 260 69.52 33.88 22.36
#